data_AF-A0A1B1A9I0-F1
#
_entry.id   AF-A0A1B1A9I0-F1
#
_cell.length_a   1.000
_cell.length_b   1.000
_cell.length_c   1.000
_cell.angle_alpha   90.00
_cell.angle_beta   90.00
_cell.angle_gamma   90.00
#
_symmetry.space_group_name_H-M   'P 1'
#
loop_
_entity.id
_entity.type
_entity.pdbx_description
1 polymer ?
#
loop_
_entity_poly.entity_id
_entity_poly.type
_entity_poly.pdbx_seq_one_letter_code
_entity_poly.pdbx_strand_id
1 'polypeptide(L)'
;MSGNWPSVLLCLYLCRAGQSETDLTAPALTCIADYHESGPIDVTSVEGDPTARHCHHRAVYDFPLSEEWKAWMKVSGQGLDKDDMGEFIEAQAKDIMDPTPAVLKGEQHDNNQPWENRLVETARQIEGRFGQLAQLLAMSRKFQVFETSDLKVVTNRDTGEAEVKFLNEHKDENGEKLNLPNLIIIAIPVFQGGAPYRMAVRFRYRKSGASVKFILSIYNPEKVFEAAFKEAVDQAIEETELPTFMGSPEN
;
A
#
# COMPACT_ATOMS: atom_id res chain seq x y z
N MET A 1 -18.96 1.81 58.13
CA MET A 1 -17.80 2.49 57.52
C MET A 1 -17.76 2.10 56.05
N SER A 2 -18.54 2.81 55.24
CA SER A 2 -18.60 2.64 53.79
C SER A 2 -18.22 4.00 53.21
N GLY A 3 -16.93 4.21 53.00
CA GLY A 3 -16.39 5.39 52.35
C GLY A 3 -16.69 5.32 50.87
N ASN A 4 -17.74 6.03 50.48
CA ASN A 4 -18.14 6.27 49.11
C ASN A 4 -17.05 7.15 48.46
N TRP A 5 -16.17 6.55 47.66
CA TRP A 5 -15.21 7.30 46.85
C TRP A 5 -16.01 7.97 45.71
N PRO A 6 -16.03 9.31 45.63
CA PRO A 6 -16.79 9.98 44.60
C PRO A 6 -16.12 9.71 43.24
N SER A 7 -16.97 9.59 42.25
CA SER A 7 -16.79 9.26 40.82
C SER A 7 -15.89 10.23 40.03
N VAL A 8 -14.92 10.87 40.68
CA VAL A 8 -14.03 11.92 40.16
C VAL A 8 -12.73 11.33 39.55
N LEU A 9 -12.58 10.00 39.59
CA LEU A 9 -11.39 9.29 39.09
C LEU A 9 -11.53 8.76 37.65
N LEU A 10 -12.51 9.25 36.87
CA LEU A 10 -12.40 9.25 35.42
C LEU A 10 -11.80 10.61 35.00
N CYS A 11 -10.51 10.81 35.23
CA CYS A 11 -9.79 11.80 34.41
C CYS A 11 -9.91 11.28 32.97
N LEU A 12 -10.80 11.91 32.20
CA LEU A 12 -11.23 11.51 30.86
C LEU A 12 -10.08 11.65 29.86
N TYR A 13 -9.17 10.68 29.85
CA TYR A 13 -8.26 10.49 28.75
C TYR A 13 -9.06 9.95 27.56
N LEU A 14 -9.13 10.74 26.50
CA LEU A 14 -9.83 10.41 25.28
C LEU A 14 -8.83 10.29 24.15
N CYS A 15 -8.76 9.09 23.59
CA CYS A 15 -7.93 8.82 22.43
C CYS A 15 -8.78 9.10 21.18
N ARG A 16 -8.35 10.02 20.33
CA ARG A 16 -9.05 10.35 19.10
C ARG A 16 -8.17 10.03 17.91
N ALA A 17 -8.64 9.10 17.10
CA ALA A 17 -8.00 8.69 15.87
C ALA A 17 -8.48 9.62 14.74
N GLY A 18 -7.61 10.52 14.30
CA GLY A 18 -7.91 11.46 13.23
C GLY A 18 -7.75 10.79 11.87
N GLN A 19 -8.84 10.30 11.29
CA GLN A 19 -8.95 10.13 9.85
C GLN A 19 -9.99 11.13 9.36
N SER A 20 -9.55 12.32 8.95
CA SER A 20 -10.37 13.13 8.05
C SER A 20 -10.31 12.43 6.70
N GLU A 21 -11.29 11.57 6.45
CA GLU A 21 -11.73 11.06 5.15
C GLU A 21 -10.63 11.14 4.05
N THR A 22 -9.79 10.10 4.01
CA THR A 22 -8.82 9.82 2.92
C THR A 22 -7.46 10.56 2.96
N ASP A 23 -6.84 10.76 4.13
CA ASP A 23 -5.40 11.08 4.19
C ASP A 23 -4.54 9.83 4.50
N LEU A 24 -3.99 9.21 3.44
CA LEU A 24 -3.07 8.06 3.52
C LEU A 24 -1.65 8.45 3.96
N THR A 25 -1.40 9.74 4.22
CA THR A 25 -0.05 10.29 4.36
C THR A 25 0.27 10.73 5.79
N ALA A 26 -0.74 11.08 6.59
CA ALA A 26 -0.56 11.58 7.96
C ALA A 26 -1.59 11.01 8.96
N PRO A 27 -1.60 9.69 9.22
CA PRO A 27 -2.40 9.12 10.30
C PRO A 27 -1.88 9.60 11.66
N ALA A 28 -2.78 10.13 12.49
CA ALA A 28 -2.43 10.62 13.82
C ALA A 28 -3.41 10.13 14.89
N LEU A 29 -2.86 9.85 16.08
CA LEU A 29 -3.60 9.55 17.29
C LEU A 29 -3.43 10.72 18.27
N THR A 30 -4.52 11.36 18.65
CA THR A 30 -4.48 12.46 19.64
C THR A 30 -5.10 11.98 20.94
N CYS A 31 -4.31 11.91 22.00
CA CYS A 31 -4.81 11.72 23.35
C CYS A 31 -5.06 13.08 24.00
N ILE A 32 -6.27 13.30 24.52
CA ILE A 32 -6.66 14.50 25.25
C ILE A 32 -6.86 14.11 26.72
N ALA A 33 -6.05 14.66 27.62
CA ALA A 33 -6.09 14.34 29.05
C ALA A 33 -7.18 15.12 29.82
N ASP A 34 -7.52 16.31 29.34
CA ASP A 34 -8.43 17.25 30.02
C ASP A 34 -9.76 17.42 29.25
N TYR A 35 -10.47 16.32 29.03
CA TYR A 35 -11.76 16.36 28.34
C TYR A 35 -12.92 16.58 29.32
N HIS A 36 -13.17 17.84 29.68
CA HIS A 36 -14.25 18.26 30.59
C HIS A 36 -15.12 19.36 29.95
N GLU A 37 -16.25 19.78 30.52
CA GLU A 37 -17.05 20.88 29.92
C GLU A 37 -16.26 22.21 29.86
N SER A 38 -16.56 23.05 28.88
CA SER A 38 -15.93 24.37 28.71
C SER A 38 -16.40 25.35 29.79
N GLY A 39 -15.50 26.14 30.37
CA GLY A 39 -15.85 27.16 31.36
C GLY A 39 -14.70 28.12 31.67
N PRO A 40 -14.94 29.09 32.57
CA PRO A 40 -13.94 30.09 32.95
C PRO A 40 -12.86 29.47 33.86
N ILE A 41 -11.60 29.77 33.55
CA ILE A 41 -10.42 29.32 34.31
C ILE A 41 -10.37 30.08 35.66
N ASP A 42 -10.50 29.40 36.79
CA ASP A 42 -10.25 29.94 38.13
C ASP A 42 -8.84 29.57 38.63
N VAL A 43 -7.91 30.52 38.52
CA VAL A 43 -6.51 30.36 38.96
C VAL A 43 -6.29 30.68 40.45
N THR A 44 -7.34 30.96 41.23
CA THR A 44 -7.22 31.59 42.55
C THR A 44 -7.62 30.70 43.75
N SER A 45 -8.24 29.54 43.52
CA SER A 45 -8.61 28.60 44.58
C SER A 45 -7.45 27.66 44.97
N VAL A 46 -7.30 27.33 46.26
CA VAL A 46 -6.30 26.35 46.77
C VAL A 46 -6.72 24.90 46.44
N GLU A 47 -7.97 24.70 45.99
CA GLU A 47 -8.59 23.40 45.73
C GLU A 47 -8.66 23.00 44.23
N GLY A 48 -8.21 23.85 43.30
CA GLY A 48 -8.13 23.51 41.86
C GLY A 48 -9.45 23.67 41.07
N ASP A 49 -9.34 23.98 39.78
CA ASP A 49 -10.28 24.80 38.99
C ASP A 49 -11.51 24.08 38.38
N PRO A 50 -12.73 24.69 38.45
CA PRO A 50 -13.99 24.25 37.86
C PRO A 50 -14.09 24.05 36.33
N THR A 51 -13.09 24.38 35.49
CA THR A 51 -12.95 23.89 34.10
C THR A 51 -11.49 23.84 33.62
N ALA A 52 -10.62 23.24 34.42
CA ALA A 52 -9.18 23.32 34.25
C ALA A 52 -8.63 22.79 32.90
N ARG A 53 -8.47 23.70 31.91
CA ARG A 53 -7.77 23.53 30.62
C ARG A 53 -8.43 22.60 29.61
N HIS A 54 -9.71 22.86 29.31
CA HIS A 54 -10.50 22.08 28.37
C HIS A 54 -9.75 21.79 27.07
N CYS A 55 -9.51 20.50 26.82
CA CYS A 55 -8.82 20.01 25.64
C CYS A 55 -7.44 20.64 25.38
N HIS A 56 -6.76 21.21 26.38
CA HIS A 56 -5.48 21.89 26.19
C HIS A 56 -4.27 20.97 26.38
N HIS A 57 -4.39 19.94 27.22
CA HIS A 57 -3.38 18.89 27.32
C HIS A 57 -3.64 17.80 26.29
N ARG A 58 -2.94 17.92 25.15
CA ARG A 58 -2.97 16.96 24.06
C ARG A 58 -1.60 16.33 23.87
N ALA A 59 -1.56 15.01 23.77
CA ALA A 59 -0.43 14.27 23.22
C ALA A 59 -0.82 13.81 21.82
N VAL A 60 -0.07 14.25 20.80
CA VAL A 60 -0.25 13.79 19.43
C VAL A 60 0.83 12.78 19.13
N TYR A 61 0.41 11.60 18.70
CA TYR A 61 1.28 10.57 18.17
C TYR A 61 1.02 10.45 16.67
N ASP A 62 1.99 10.90 15.87
CA ASP A 62 1.97 10.71 14.44
C ASP A 62 2.46 9.29 14.14
N PHE A 63 1.64 8.46 13.48
CA PHE A 63 2.06 7.11 13.11
C PHE A 63 3.09 7.21 11.98
N PRO A 64 4.38 6.88 12.22
CA PRO A 64 5.38 6.99 11.17
C PRO A 64 5.12 5.92 10.10
N LEU A 65 4.89 6.36 8.87
CA LEU A 65 4.82 5.45 7.73
C LEU A 65 6.19 4.84 7.44
N SER A 66 6.19 3.57 7.04
CA SER A 66 7.42 2.89 6.63
C SER A 66 8.02 3.52 5.37
N GLU A 67 9.34 3.37 5.20
CA GLU A 67 10.02 3.87 4.01
C GLU A 67 9.61 3.07 2.77
N GLU A 68 9.33 1.77 2.94
CA GLU A 68 8.81 0.88 1.91
C GLU A 68 7.44 1.38 1.40
N TRP A 69 6.50 1.68 2.31
CA TRP A 69 5.17 2.19 1.96
C TRP A 69 5.27 3.49 1.17
N LYS A 70 6.09 4.44 1.65
CA LYS A 70 6.32 5.72 0.94
C LYS A 70 6.91 5.49 -0.45
N ALA A 71 7.88 4.59 -0.60
CA ALA A 71 8.53 4.30 -1.87
C ALA A 71 7.54 3.72 -2.90
N TRP A 72 6.75 2.72 -2.50
CA TRP A 72 5.75 2.09 -3.37
C TRP A 72 4.59 3.03 -3.69
N MET A 73 4.10 3.80 -2.73
CA MET A 73 3.04 4.80 -2.97
C MET A 73 3.49 5.92 -3.90
N LYS A 74 4.76 6.35 -3.81
CA LYS A 74 5.34 7.35 -4.71
C LYS A 74 5.34 6.88 -6.17
N VAL A 75 5.69 5.63 -6.41
CA VAL A 75 5.76 5.06 -7.78
C VAL A 75 4.39 4.62 -8.31
N SER A 76 3.44 4.35 -7.43
CA SER A 76 2.11 3.87 -7.81
C SER A 76 1.40 4.83 -8.78
N GLY A 77 1.06 4.33 -9.96
CA GLY A 77 0.39 5.06 -11.03
C GLY A 77 1.31 5.93 -11.90
N GLN A 78 2.57 6.09 -11.52
CA GLN A 78 3.54 6.88 -12.29
C GLN A 78 4.12 6.06 -13.45
N GLY A 79 4.38 6.74 -14.58
CA GLY A 79 5.04 6.15 -15.74
C GLY A 79 6.55 6.26 -15.61
N LEU A 80 7.20 5.18 -15.16
CA LEU A 80 8.65 5.07 -15.08
C LEU A 80 9.24 4.75 -16.45
N ASP A 81 10.42 5.31 -16.73
CA ASP A 81 11.24 4.81 -17.83
C ASP A 81 11.85 3.46 -17.48
N LYS A 82 12.42 2.82 -18.49
CA LYS A 82 13.01 1.50 -18.36
C LYS A 82 14.08 1.43 -17.27
N ASP A 83 15.01 2.37 -17.28
CA ASP A 83 16.16 2.34 -16.37
C ASP A 83 15.71 2.67 -14.94
N ASP A 84 14.82 3.66 -14.78
CA ASP A 84 14.20 3.97 -13.49
C ASP A 84 13.42 2.78 -12.92
N MET A 85 12.70 2.03 -13.76
CA MET A 85 11.96 0.84 -13.34
C MET A 85 12.91 -0.27 -12.90
N GLY A 86 13.98 -0.52 -13.67
CA GLY A 86 15.00 -1.50 -13.32
C GLY A 86 15.64 -1.18 -11.97
N GLU A 87 16.10 0.06 -11.79
CA GLU A 87 16.71 0.53 -10.54
C GLU A 87 15.73 0.42 -9.36
N PHE A 88 14.47 0.83 -9.55
CA PHE A 88 13.45 0.74 -8.51
C PHE A 88 13.18 -0.70 -8.06
N ILE A 89 13.00 -1.63 -9.02
CA ILE A 89 12.73 -3.05 -8.73
C ILE A 89 13.94 -3.70 -8.07
N GLU A 90 15.17 -3.34 -8.45
CA GLU A 90 16.39 -3.83 -7.80
C GLU A 90 16.53 -3.29 -6.37
N ALA A 91 16.27 -1.99 -6.15
CA ALA A 91 16.30 -1.38 -4.83
C ALA A 91 15.23 -1.94 -3.88
N GLN A 92 14.04 -2.25 -4.40
CA GLN A 92 12.91 -2.80 -3.64
C GLN A 92 12.78 -4.34 -3.78
N ALA A 93 13.83 -5.03 -4.23
CA ALA A 93 13.79 -6.48 -4.44
C ALA A 93 13.41 -7.26 -3.17
N LYS A 94 13.79 -6.76 -1.99
CA LYS A 94 13.44 -7.35 -0.68
C LYS A 94 11.93 -7.32 -0.36
N ASP A 95 11.20 -6.39 -0.96
CA ASP A 95 9.77 -6.20 -0.72
C ASP A 95 8.92 -7.09 -1.63
N ILE A 96 9.50 -7.59 -2.72
CA ILE A 96 8.82 -8.40 -3.71
C ILE A 96 8.79 -9.85 -3.20
N MET A 97 7.58 -10.38 -3.04
CA MET A 97 7.36 -11.75 -2.61
C MET A 97 7.02 -12.61 -3.82
N ASP A 98 7.74 -13.71 -4.00
CA ASP A 98 7.41 -14.66 -5.06
C ASP A 98 6.07 -15.37 -4.77
N PRO A 99 5.22 -15.55 -5.79
CA PRO A 99 3.94 -16.23 -5.64
C PRO A 99 4.14 -17.71 -5.29
N THR A 100 3.32 -18.21 -4.37
CA THR A 100 3.29 -19.63 -4.02
C THR A 100 2.71 -20.46 -5.16
N PRO A 101 2.91 -21.80 -5.17
CA PRO A 101 2.35 -22.66 -6.20
C PRO A 101 0.82 -22.55 -6.34
N ALA A 102 0.10 -22.30 -5.23
CA ALA A 102 -1.35 -22.07 -5.25
C ALA A 102 -1.72 -20.79 -6.02
N VAL A 103 -0.99 -19.69 -5.75
CA VAL A 103 -1.21 -18.40 -6.39
C VAL A 103 -0.84 -18.43 -7.88
N LEU A 104 0.21 -19.16 -8.25
CA LEU A 104 0.60 -19.36 -9.66
C LEU A 104 -0.42 -20.18 -10.45
N LYS A 105 -0.98 -21.23 -9.84
CA LYS A 105 -2.02 -22.06 -10.47
C LYS A 105 -3.36 -21.33 -10.60
N GLY A 106 -3.61 -20.34 -9.74
CA GLY A 106 -4.87 -19.58 -9.75
C GLY A 106 -6.07 -20.40 -9.26
N GLU A 107 -5.82 -21.44 -8.45
CA GLU A 107 -6.84 -22.32 -7.90
C GLU A 107 -7.04 -22.05 -6.40
N GLN A 108 -8.30 -21.82 -6.00
CA GLN A 108 -8.67 -21.72 -4.59
C GLN A 108 -8.89 -23.13 -4.05
N HIS A 109 -8.32 -23.40 -2.89
CA HIS A 109 -8.50 -24.65 -2.17
C HIS A 109 -8.65 -24.36 -0.68
N ASP A 110 -9.37 -25.22 0.04
CA ASP A 110 -9.64 -25.04 1.48
C ASP A 110 -8.39 -25.23 2.35
N ASN A 111 -7.37 -25.92 1.83
CA ASN A 111 -6.08 -26.12 2.48
C ASN A 111 -5.07 -24.97 2.25
N ASN A 112 -5.40 -24.02 1.37
CA ASN A 112 -4.56 -22.85 1.14
C ASN A 112 -4.69 -21.87 2.31
N GLN A 113 -3.66 -21.05 2.50
CA GLN A 113 -3.74 -19.97 3.47
C GLN A 113 -4.78 -18.93 3.04
N PRO A 114 -5.50 -18.28 3.98
CA PRO A 114 -6.52 -17.28 3.64
C PRO A 114 -6.00 -16.15 2.74
N TRP A 115 -4.74 -15.75 2.89
CA TRP A 115 -4.13 -14.71 2.07
C TRP A 115 -3.86 -15.18 0.63
N GLU A 116 -3.58 -16.46 0.40
CA GLU A 116 -3.38 -17.01 -0.95
C GLU A 116 -4.69 -17.01 -1.72
N ASN A 117 -5.77 -17.46 -1.07
CA ASN A 117 -7.10 -17.46 -1.68
C ASN A 117 -7.56 -16.04 -2.04
N ARG A 118 -7.28 -15.03 -1.20
CA ARG A 118 -7.54 -13.61 -1.50
C ARG A 118 -6.75 -13.11 -2.71
N LEU A 119 -5.48 -13.50 -2.85
CA LEU A 119 -4.66 -13.13 -4.01
C LEU A 119 -5.15 -13.81 -5.29
N VAL A 120 -5.52 -15.10 -5.23
CA VAL A 120 -6.10 -15.83 -6.35
C VAL A 120 -7.41 -15.19 -6.80
N GLU A 121 -8.28 -14.81 -5.86
CA GLU A 121 -9.52 -14.09 -6.15
C GLU A 121 -9.23 -12.74 -6.83
N THR A 122 -8.29 -11.96 -6.28
CA THR A 122 -7.87 -10.67 -6.84
C THR A 122 -7.34 -10.82 -8.26
N ALA A 123 -6.51 -11.84 -8.51
CA ALA A 123 -6.01 -12.14 -9.85
C ALA A 123 -7.14 -12.51 -10.81
N ARG A 124 -8.13 -13.28 -10.38
CA ARG A 124 -9.31 -13.60 -11.20
C ARG A 124 -10.14 -12.35 -11.54
N GLN A 125 -10.37 -11.47 -10.56
CA GLN A 125 -11.12 -10.22 -10.77
C GLN A 125 -10.45 -9.26 -11.76
N ILE A 126 -9.11 -9.22 -11.77
CA ILE A 126 -8.33 -8.29 -12.61
C ILE A 126 -7.84 -8.97 -13.91
N GLU A 127 -8.16 -10.25 -14.11
CA GLU A 127 -7.63 -11.10 -15.19
C GLU A 127 -6.08 -11.07 -15.24
N GLY A 128 -5.49 -11.23 -14.06
CA GLY A 128 -4.07 -11.13 -13.82
C GLY A 128 -3.34 -12.47 -13.65
N ARG A 129 -2.03 -12.45 -13.92
CA ARG A 129 -1.07 -13.53 -13.71
C ARG A 129 0.08 -13.00 -12.88
N PHE A 130 0.34 -13.66 -11.76
CA PHE A 130 1.45 -13.31 -10.90
C PHE A 130 2.78 -13.75 -11.51
N GLY A 131 3.74 -12.84 -11.52
CA GLY A 131 5.12 -13.09 -11.91
C GLY A 131 6.04 -13.25 -10.71
N GLN A 132 7.17 -13.92 -10.94
CA GLN A 132 8.28 -14.01 -10.00
C GLN A 132 9.25 -12.84 -10.20
N LEU A 133 10.02 -12.51 -9.15
CA LEU A 133 11.04 -11.47 -9.19
C LEU A 133 12.07 -11.70 -10.31
N ALA A 134 12.57 -12.94 -10.42
CA ALA A 134 13.54 -13.31 -11.45
C ALA A 134 13.01 -13.06 -12.87
N GLN A 135 11.71 -13.30 -13.07
CA GLN A 135 11.04 -13.05 -14.35
C GLN A 135 10.94 -11.55 -14.65
N LEU A 136 10.60 -10.72 -13.64
CA LEU A 136 10.55 -9.25 -13.79
C LEU A 136 11.92 -8.67 -14.16
N LEU A 137 12.98 -9.07 -13.46
CA LEU A 137 14.34 -8.63 -13.75
C LEU A 137 14.79 -9.08 -15.15
N ALA A 138 14.47 -10.31 -15.55
CA ALA A 138 14.75 -10.80 -16.89
C ALA A 138 13.99 -10.01 -17.96
N MET A 139 12.74 -9.63 -17.71
CA MET A 139 11.94 -8.81 -18.62
C MET A 139 12.52 -7.41 -18.80
N SER A 140 12.88 -6.72 -17.71
CA SER A 140 13.49 -5.39 -17.78
C SER A 140 14.74 -5.39 -18.67
N ARG A 141 15.60 -6.42 -18.52
CA ARG A 141 16.76 -6.65 -19.40
C ARG A 141 16.37 -6.96 -20.85
N LYS A 142 15.36 -7.81 -21.08
CA LYS A 142 14.92 -8.16 -22.44
C LYS A 142 14.33 -6.96 -23.19
N PHE A 143 13.56 -6.09 -22.52
CA PHE A 143 13.02 -4.87 -23.15
C PHE A 143 14.12 -3.89 -23.59
N GLN A 144 15.32 -3.94 -23.01
CA GLN A 144 16.50 -3.19 -23.49
C GLN A 144 16.86 -3.49 -24.94
N VAL A 145 16.68 -4.75 -25.33
CA VAL A 145 17.18 -5.29 -26.59
C VAL A 145 16.18 -5.05 -27.73
N PHE A 146 14.88 -5.04 -27.42
CA PHE A 146 13.82 -4.84 -28.42
C PHE A 146 13.57 -3.37 -28.80
N GLU A 147 13.99 -2.39 -28.00
CA GLU A 147 13.93 -0.97 -28.39
C GLU A 147 14.96 -0.62 -29.49
N THR A 148 16.06 -1.38 -29.57
CA THR A 148 17.11 -1.18 -30.58
C THR A 148 16.89 -1.98 -31.86
N SER A 149 15.99 -2.97 -31.86
CA SER A 149 15.79 -3.88 -32.98
C SER A 149 14.31 -4.23 -33.09
N ASP A 150 13.58 -3.56 -33.98
CA ASP A 150 12.47 -4.18 -34.73
C ASP A 150 11.98 -3.27 -35.87
N LEU A 151 12.75 -3.29 -36.96
CA LEU A 151 12.24 -3.01 -38.29
C LEU A 151 12.76 -4.10 -39.22
N LYS A 152 12.10 -5.26 -39.21
CA LYS A 152 12.38 -6.34 -40.17
C LYS A 152 11.31 -6.34 -41.25
N VAL A 153 11.58 -5.58 -42.32
CA VAL A 153 10.82 -5.67 -43.56
C VAL A 153 11.21 -6.99 -44.24
N VAL A 154 10.37 -8.01 -44.13
CA VAL A 154 10.54 -9.21 -44.95
C VAL A 154 9.92 -8.92 -46.32
N THR A 155 10.74 -8.42 -47.24
CA THR A 155 10.34 -8.27 -48.64
C THR A 155 10.41 -9.63 -49.32
N ASN A 156 9.27 -10.16 -49.79
CA ASN A 156 9.30 -11.28 -50.72
C ASN A 156 9.70 -10.74 -52.10
N ARG A 157 10.89 -11.12 -52.55
CA ARG A 157 11.59 -10.49 -53.68
C ARG A 157 10.96 -10.80 -55.05
N ASP A 158 10.01 -11.74 -55.09
CA ASP A 158 9.36 -12.20 -56.31
C ASP A 158 8.01 -11.51 -56.61
N THR A 159 7.36 -10.87 -55.63
CA THR A 159 5.99 -10.33 -55.82
C THR A 159 5.82 -8.85 -55.55
N GLY A 160 6.83 -8.15 -55.00
CA GLY A 160 6.80 -6.70 -54.82
C GLY A 160 5.75 -6.14 -53.84
N GLU A 161 4.87 -6.98 -53.29
CA GLU A 161 3.92 -6.61 -52.24
C GLU A 161 4.64 -6.56 -50.88
N ALA A 162 4.69 -5.37 -50.30
CA ALA A 162 5.16 -5.15 -48.94
C ALA A 162 4.05 -5.49 -47.95
N GLU A 163 4.05 -6.71 -47.41
CA GLU A 163 3.17 -7.06 -46.29
C GLU A 163 3.81 -6.52 -44.99
N VAL A 164 3.36 -5.35 -44.55
CA VAL A 164 3.79 -4.76 -43.27
C VAL A 164 3.11 -5.52 -42.13
N LYS A 165 3.69 -6.66 -41.74
CA LYS A 165 3.27 -7.37 -40.52
C LYS A 165 3.89 -6.69 -39.32
N PHE A 166 3.10 -5.89 -38.61
CA PHE A 166 3.40 -5.50 -37.24
C PHE A 166 3.34 -6.76 -36.38
N LEU A 167 4.47 -7.43 -36.18
CA LEU A 167 4.60 -8.45 -35.14
C LEU A 167 4.51 -7.74 -33.79
N ASN A 168 3.28 -7.53 -33.30
CA ASN A 168 3.02 -7.62 -31.88
C ASN A 168 3.08 -9.10 -31.48
N GLU A 169 4.24 -9.74 -31.69
CA GLU A 169 4.49 -11.09 -31.25
C GLU A 169 5.57 -11.03 -30.19
N HIS A 170 5.09 -10.92 -28.97
CA HIS A 170 5.79 -11.34 -27.77
C HIS A 170 6.08 -12.84 -27.92
N LYS A 171 7.12 -13.18 -28.69
CA LYS A 171 7.63 -14.54 -28.86
C LYS A 171 8.99 -14.66 -28.18
N ASP A 172 9.12 -15.72 -27.42
CA ASP A 172 10.41 -16.25 -26.93
C ASP A 172 11.35 -16.59 -28.10
N GLU A 173 12.66 -16.76 -27.88
CA GLU A 173 13.64 -17.26 -28.87
C GLU A 173 13.19 -18.56 -29.56
N ASN A 174 12.26 -19.31 -28.97
CA ASN A 174 11.65 -20.54 -29.49
C ASN A 174 10.27 -20.37 -30.15
N GLY A 175 9.75 -19.16 -30.29
CA GLY A 175 8.48 -18.90 -30.99
C GLY A 175 7.21 -19.15 -30.18
N GLU A 176 7.31 -19.44 -28.88
CA GLU A 176 6.16 -19.52 -27.97
C GLU A 176 5.72 -18.13 -27.47
N LYS A 177 4.41 -17.95 -27.24
CA LYS A 177 3.82 -16.72 -26.69
C LYS A 177 4.45 -16.43 -25.32
N LEU A 178 5.26 -15.38 -25.24
CA LEU A 178 5.88 -14.89 -24.02
C LEU A 178 4.77 -14.42 -23.08
N ASN A 179 4.45 -15.26 -22.10
CA ASN A 179 3.48 -14.96 -21.04
C ASN A 179 4.11 -13.94 -20.08
N LEU A 180 4.02 -12.66 -20.44
CA LEU A 180 4.44 -11.59 -19.55
C LEU A 180 3.47 -11.52 -18.35
N PRO A 181 3.96 -11.61 -17.10
CA PRO A 181 3.14 -11.38 -15.93
C PRO A 181 2.68 -9.93 -15.90
N ASN A 182 1.48 -9.71 -15.37
CA ASN A 182 0.86 -8.39 -15.22
C ASN A 182 0.53 -8.07 -13.74
N LEU A 183 0.80 -9.00 -12.83
CA LEU A 183 0.71 -8.80 -11.39
C LEU A 183 2.00 -9.25 -10.71
N ILE A 184 2.37 -8.56 -9.65
CA ILE A 184 3.45 -8.93 -8.73
C ILE A 184 2.92 -8.85 -7.30
N ILE A 185 3.54 -9.56 -6.36
CA ILE A 185 3.14 -9.49 -4.95
C ILE A 185 4.24 -8.73 -4.22
N ILE A 186 3.84 -7.74 -3.43
CA ILE A 186 4.71 -7.04 -2.48
C ILE A 186 4.28 -7.38 -1.06
N ALA A 187 5.22 -7.44 -0.14
CA ALA A 187 5.00 -7.70 1.27
C ALA A 187 5.71 -6.63 2.10
N ILE A 188 5.03 -5.51 2.40
CA ILE A 188 5.62 -4.34 3.04
C ILE A 188 4.84 -3.90 4.28
N PRO A 189 5.51 -3.40 5.33
CA PRO A 189 4.82 -2.81 6.46
C PRO A 189 4.19 -1.46 6.08
N VAL A 190 3.02 -1.11 6.64
CA VAL A 190 2.42 0.22 6.44
C VAL A 190 3.07 1.25 7.38
N PHE A 191 3.13 0.91 8.68
CA PHE A 191 3.79 1.70 9.72
C PHE A 191 5.19 1.18 10.01
N GLN A 192 6.06 2.07 10.47
CA GLN A 192 7.43 1.72 10.83
C GLN A 192 7.43 0.68 11.97
N GLY A 193 8.09 -0.46 11.75
CA GLY A 193 8.12 -1.56 12.71
C GLY A 193 6.84 -2.41 12.79
N GLY A 194 5.84 -2.13 11.95
CA GLY A 194 4.61 -2.91 11.88
C GLY A 194 4.74 -4.23 11.13
N ALA A 195 3.68 -5.04 11.15
CA ALA A 195 3.62 -6.28 10.40
C ALA A 195 3.53 -6.02 8.87
N PRO A 196 4.17 -6.86 8.03
CA PRO A 196 4.13 -6.69 6.58
C PRO A 196 2.78 -7.13 6.00
N TYR A 197 2.20 -6.26 5.18
CA TYR A 197 0.97 -6.49 4.43
C TYR A 197 1.28 -6.94 3.01
N ARG A 198 0.60 -8.00 2.57
CA ARG A 198 0.73 -8.56 1.22
C ARG A 198 -0.24 -7.88 0.28
N MET A 199 0.28 -7.29 -0.79
CA MET A 199 -0.51 -6.55 -1.78
C MET A 199 -0.18 -7.00 -3.20
N ALA A 200 -1.20 -7.01 -4.05
CA ALA A 200 -1.00 -7.19 -5.48
C ALA A 200 -0.68 -5.84 -6.14
N VAL A 201 0.39 -5.79 -6.91
CA VAL A 201 0.75 -4.63 -7.72
C VAL A 201 0.57 -4.99 -9.18
N ARG A 202 -0.23 -4.19 -9.88
CA ARG A 202 -0.46 -4.33 -11.31
C ARG A 202 0.69 -3.71 -12.08
N PHE A 203 1.32 -4.53 -12.90
CA PHE A 203 2.35 -4.13 -13.82
C PHE A 203 1.74 -3.91 -15.21
N ARG A 204 1.91 -2.70 -15.74
CA ARG A 204 1.50 -2.33 -17.11
C ARG A 204 2.67 -1.67 -17.82
N TYR A 205 2.70 -1.79 -19.13
CA TYR A 205 3.61 -1.01 -19.97
C TYR A 205 2.83 -0.38 -21.11
N ARG A 206 3.30 0.77 -21.59
CA ARG A 206 2.75 1.48 -22.74
C ARG A 206 3.89 1.99 -23.60
N LYS A 207 3.78 1.81 -24.91
CA LYS A 207 4.69 2.43 -25.87
C LYS A 207 4.32 3.90 -26.02
N SER A 208 5.30 4.79 -25.86
CA SER A 208 5.18 6.23 -26.03
C SER A 208 6.20 6.70 -27.06
N GLY A 209 5.86 6.59 -28.35
CA GLY A 209 6.77 6.90 -29.44
C GLY A 209 7.91 5.88 -29.53
N ALA A 210 9.15 6.35 -29.31
CA ALA A 210 10.34 5.49 -29.31
C ALA A 210 10.52 4.75 -27.98
N SER A 211 10.06 5.31 -26.86
CA SER A 211 10.31 4.77 -25.52
C SER A 211 9.13 3.94 -24.96
N VAL A 212 9.43 3.09 -23.98
CA VAL A 212 8.45 2.30 -23.23
C VAL A 212 8.32 2.86 -21.81
N LYS A 213 7.10 3.18 -21.40
CA LYS A 213 6.77 3.59 -20.03
C LYS A 213 6.17 2.42 -19.26
N PHE A 214 6.70 2.16 -18.07
CA PHE A 214 6.22 1.16 -17.13
C PHE A 214 5.38 1.81 -16.04
N ILE A 215 4.24 1.22 -15.71
CA ILE A 215 3.31 1.71 -14.71
C ILE A 215 3.07 0.58 -13.71
N LEU A 216 3.52 0.79 -12.48
CA LEU A 216 3.20 -0.05 -11.33
C LEU A 216 1.99 0.57 -10.64
N SER A 217 0.94 -0.20 -10.33
CA SER A 217 -0.25 0.30 -9.64
C SER A 217 -0.64 -0.65 -8.52
N ILE A 218 -0.55 -0.21 -7.27
CA ILE A 218 -0.92 -1.02 -6.11
C ILE A 218 -2.45 -1.20 -6.12
N TYR A 219 -2.91 -2.43 -5.89
CA TYR A 219 -4.34 -2.72 -5.81
C TYR A 219 -4.89 -2.38 -4.43
N ASN A 220 -5.88 -1.47 -4.39
CA ASN A 220 -6.61 -1.05 -3.20
C ASN A 220 -5.72 -0.73 -1.96
N PRO A 221 -4.73 0.17 -2.08
CA PRO A 221 -3.86 0.53 -0.95
C PRO A 221 -4.64 1.13 0.23
N GLU A 222 -5.75 1.83 -0.03
CA GLU A 222 -6.63 2.41 0.98
C GLU A 222 -7.13 1.38 2.00
N LYS A 223 -7.63 0.22 1.52
CA LYS A 223 -8.13 -0.85 2.41
C LYS A 223 -7.04 -1.45 3.28
N VAL A 224 -5.81 -1.52 2.76
CA VAL A 224 -4.66 -2.05 3.49
C VAL A 224 -4.25 -1.08 4.58
N PHE A 225 -4.23 0.21 4.25
CA PHE A 225 -3.95 1.28 5.20
C PHE A 225 -5.01 1.34 6.31
N GLU A 226 -6.29 1.28 5.95
CA GLU A 226 -7.40 1.23 6.92
C GLU A 226 -7.27 0.03 7.87
N ALA A 227 -6.93 -1.15 7.34
CA ALA A 227 -6.73 -2.35 8.15
C ALA A 227 -5.56 -2.18 9.13
N ALA A 228 -4.42 -1.67 8.64
CA ALA A 228 -3.25 -1.41 9.48
C ALA A 228 -3.53 -0.35 10.55
N PHE A 229 -4.24 0.73 10.17
CA PHE A 229 -4.60 1.81 11.09
C PHE A 229 -5.57 1.32 12.16
N LYS A 230 -6.57 0.52 11.77
CA LYS A 230 -7.50 -0.09 12.71
C LYS A 230 -6.77 -0.99 13.71
N GLU A 231 -5.87 -1.84 13.24
CA GLU A 231 -5.05 -2.70 14.11
C GLU A 231 -4.22 -1.87 15.12
N ALA A 232 -3.62 -0.77 14.67
CA ALA A 232 -2.87 0.13 15.54
C ALA A 232 -3.74 0.84 16.58
N VAL A 233 -4.97 1.23 16.20
CA VAL A 233 -5.97 1.81 17.11
C VAL A 233 -6.47 0.78 18.11
N ASP A 234 -6.76 -0.45 17.67
CA ASP A 234 -7.20 -1.55 18.53
C ASP A 234 -6.12 -1.88 19.56
N GLN A 235 -4.84 -1.91 19.16
CA GLN A 235 -3.71 -2.06 20.09
C GLN A 235 -3.65 -0.92 21.12
N ALA A 236 -3.81 0.33 20.68
CA ALA A 236 -3.83 1.47 21.59
C ALA A 236 -4.99 1.39 22.59
N ILE A 237 -6.17 0.92 22.17
CA ILE A 237 -7.33 0.69 23.05
C ILE A 237 -7.01 -0.39 24.09
N GLU A 238 -6.44 -1.52 23.67
CA GLU A 238 -6.09 -2.63 24.56
C GLU A 238 -5.04 -2.23 25.61
N GLU A 239 -4.01 -1.48 25.21
CA GLU A 239 -2.94 -1.08 26.13
C GLU A 239 -3.34 0.07 27.07
N THR A 240 -4.23 0.96 26.63
CA THR A 240 -4.62 2.14 27.42
C THR A 240 -5.93 1.98 28.17
N GLU A 241 -6.78 1.03 27.77
CA GLU A 241 -8.15 0.83 28.26
C GLU A 241 -9.06 2.06 28.10
N LEU A 242 -8.69 3.01 27.23
CA LEU A 242 -9.39 4.29 27.06
C LEU A 242 -10.44 4.23 25.95
N PRO A 243 -11.55 4.99 26.10
CA PRO A 243 -12.53 5.10 25.04
C PRO A 243 -11.94 5.87 23.84
N THR A 244 -12.10 5.30 22.65
CA THR A 244 -11.56 5.88 21.41
C THR A 244 -12.66 6.40 20.50
N PHE A 245 -12.44 7.59 19.93
CA PHE A 245 -13.37 8.24 19.00
C PHE A 245 -12.69 8.45 17.66
N MET A 246 -13.42 8.27 16.56
CA MET A 246 -12.93 8.53 15.21
C MET A 246 -13.25 9.97 14.79
N GLY A 247 -12.31 10.62 14.09
CA GLY A 247 -12.45 11.96 13.49
C GLY A 247 -11.64 13.05 14.19
N SER A 248 -11.81 14.30 13.78
CA SER A 248 -11.04 15.43 14.33
C SER A 248 -11.63 15.97 15.62
N PRO A 249 -10.81 16.32 16.65
CA PRO A 249 -11.31 16.95 17.86
C PRO A 249 -12.06 18.25 17.56
N GLU A 250 -13.11 18.54 18.33
CA GLU A 250 -13.80 19.83 18.24
C GLU A 250 -12.86 20.91 18.79
N ASN A 251 -12.32 21.72 17.87
CA ASN A 251 -11.29 22.77 18.02
C ASN A 251 -9.87 22.32 18.39
#